data_AF-Q1A5Y5-F1
#
_entry.id   AF-Q1A5Y5-F1
#
_cell.length_a   1.000
_cell.length_b   1.000
_cell.length_c   1.000
_cell.angle_alpha   90.00
_cell.angle_beta   90.00
_cell.angle_gamma   90.00
#
_symmetry.space_group_name_H-M   'P 1'
#
loop_
_entity.id
_entity.type
_entity.pdbx_description
1 polymer ?
#
loop_
_entity_poly.entity_id
_entity_poly.type
_entity_poly.pdbx_seq_one_letter_code
_entity_poly.pdbx_strand_id
1 'polypeptide(L)'
;MASGSRATPTRSPSSARPEAPRHAHHHHHSQSSGGNTSRAGGGAAATESVSKAVAQYTLDARLHAVFEQSGASGRSFDYSQSLRAPPTPSSEQQIAAYLSRIQRGGHIQPFGCTLAVADDSSFRLLAFSENSPDLLDLSPHHSVPSLD
;
A
#
# COMPACT_ATOMS: atom_id res chain seq x y z
N MET A 1 -29.21 -64.15 -7.03
CA MET A 1 -28.67 -65.47 -6.66
C MET A 1 -27.15 -65.29 -6.54
N ALA A 2 -26.42 -65.59 -5.47
CA ALA A 2 -26.71 -66.21 -4.18
C ALA A 2 -25.66 -65.71 -3.15
N SER A 3 -25.99 -65.90 -1.87
CA SER A 3 -25.17 -65.85 -0.64
C SER A 3 -23.71 -66.30 -0.82
N GLY A 4 -22.70 -65.85 -0.07
CA GLY A 4 -22.64 -65.49 1.35
C GLY A 4 -21.91 -66.59 2.14
N SER A 5 -20.89 -66.26 2.96
CA SER A 5 -20.33 -67.04 4.12
C SER A 5 -19.21 -66.20 4.79
N ARG A 6 -19.41 -65.56 5.97
CA ARG A 6 -19.30 -66.03 7.38
C ARG A 6 -17.84 -66.36 7.80
N ALA A 7 -17.06 -65.50 8.49
CA ALA A 7 -17.04 -65.00 9.89
C ALA A 7 -16.42 -65.95 10.95
N THR A 8 -15.43 -65.47 11.73
CA THR A 8 -15.34 -65.46 13.23
C THR A 8 -13.95 -64.97 13.76
N PRO A 9 -13.83 -64.52 15.04
CA PRO A 9 -12.98 -63.40 15.47
C PRO A 9 -11.99 -63.69 16.62
N THR A 10 -11.17 -62.69 17.02
CA THR A 10 -10.47 -62.54 18.33
C THR A 10 -9.70 -61.20 18.30
N ARG A 11 -9.50 -60.34 19.32
CA ARG A 11 -9.99 -60.09 20.69
C ARG A 11 -9.36 -58.72 21.09
N SER A 12 -10.12 -57.78 21.66
CA SER A 12 -9.63 -56.51 22.25
C SER A 12 -9.01 -56.72 23.65
N PRO A 13 -8.23 -55.78 24.25
CA PRO A 13 -8.76 -54.57 24.92
C PRO A 13 -7.84 -53.31 24.81
N SER A 14 -8.36 -52.08 24.69
CA SER A 14 -8.79 -51.09 25.70
C SER A 14 -7.74 -50.01 26.07
N SER A 15 -8.17 -48.75 25.87
CA SER A 15 -7.93 -47.53 26.68
C SER A 15 -6.50 -46.98 26.87
N ALA A 16 -6.25 -45.77 26.35
CA ALA A 16 -6.13 -44.55 27.17
C ALA A 16 -5.81 -43.31 26.30
N ARG A 17 -6.49 -42.20 26.60
CA ARG A 17 -6.31 -40.86 25.98
C ARG A 17 -5.08 -40.17 26.60
N PRO A 18 -4.23 -39.46 25.84
CA PRO A 18 -3.21 -38.60 26.44
C PRO A 18 -3.74 -37.19 26.71
N GLU A 19 -3.34 -36.71 27.88
CA GLU A 19 -3.64 -35.47 28.59
C GLU A 19 -2.88 -34.25 28.01
N ALA A 20 -3.46 -33.05 28.18
CA ALA A 20 -2.88 -31.78 27.75
C ALA A 20 -1.66 -31.38 28.59
N PRO A 21 -0.59 -30.81 28.00
CA PRO A 21 0.59 -30.41 28.76
C PRO A 21 0.36 -29.12 29.55
N ARG A 22 0.69 -29.16 30.84
CA ARG A 22 0.69 -28.01 31.74
C ARG A 22 1.89 -27.11 31.48
N HIS A 23 1.62 -25.81 31.34
CA HIS A 23 2.63 -24.77 31.21
C HIS A 23 3.49 -24.67 32.47
N ALA A 24 4.78 -24.98 32.34
CA ALA A 24 5.80 -24.66 33.33
C ALA A 24 6.40 -23.27 32.98
N HIS A 25 6.29 -22.32 33.91
CA HIS A 25 6.95 -21.02 33.80
C HIS A 25 8.46 -21.18 34.02
N HIS A 26 9.26 -21.00 32.98
CA HIS A 26 10.71 -20.75 33.08
C HIS A 26 10.96 -19.24 33.03
N HIS A 27 11.49 -18.68 34.12
CA HIS A 27 12.02 -17.33 34.15
C HIS A 27 13.34 -17.30 33.36
N HIS A 28 13.31 -16.74 32.15
CA HIS A 28 14.52 -16.40 31.41
C HIS A 28 14.94 -14.97 31.79
N HIS A 29 16.08 -14.85 32.46
CA HIS A 29 16.70 -13.57 32.80
C HIS A 29 17.29 -12.98 31.52
N SER A 30 16.64 -11.97 30.94
CA SER A 30 17.16 -11.22 29.79
C SER A 30 18.27 -10.27 30.25
N GLN A 31 19.52 -10.65 30.02
CA GLN A 31 20.66 -9.73 30.13
C GLN A 31 20.60 -8.75 28.97
N SER A 32 20.19 -7.51 29.23
CA SER A 32 20.26 -6.41 28.27
C SER A 32 21.73 -6.02 28.06
N SER A 33 22.39 -6.62 27.07
CA SER A 33 23.62 -6.06 26.52
C SER A 33 23.26 -4.81 25.73
N GLY A 34 23.29 -3.66 26.42
CA GLY A 34 23.27 -2.35 25.78
C GLY A 34 24.55 -2.17 24.97
N GLY A 35 24.55 -2.69 23.75
CA GLY A 35 25.61 -2.51 22.78
C GLY A 35 25.60 -1.07 22.25
N ASN A 36 26.50 -0.24 22.76
CA ASN A 36 26.84 1.05 22.20
C ASN A 36 27.23 0.89 20.72
N THR A 37 26.38 1.35 19.79
CA THR A 37 26.81 1.61 18.42
C THR A 37 27.24 3.06 18.30
N SER A 38 28.56 3.21 18.34
CA SER A 38 29.31 4.41 18.03
C SER A 38 28.85 5.01 16.70
N ARG A 39 28.61 6.32 16.75
CA ARG A 39 28.24 7.20 15.64
C ARG A 39 29.42 7.29 14.66
N ALA A 40 29.44 6.40 13.66
CA ALA A 40 30.31 6.49 12.48
C ALA A 40 29.69 5.70 11.31
N GLY A 41 28.52 6.14 10.82
CA GLY A 41 27.80 5.40 9.77
C GLY A 41 26.76 6.17 8.96
N GLY A 42 26.73 7.51 9.05
CA GLY A 42 25.66 8.31 8.40
C GLY A 42 25.66 8.26 6.87
N GLY A 43 26.82 8.05 6.24
CA GLY A 43 26.94 8.03 4.78
C GLY A 43 26.39 6.78 4.11
N ALA A 44 26.66 5.59 4.67
CA ALA A 44 26.23 4.33 4.08
C ALA A 44 24.70 4.11 4.18
N ALA A 45 24.09 4.52 5.30
CA ALA A 45 22.64 4.41 5.47
C ALA A 45 21.87 5.37 4.54
N ALA A 46 22.42 6.57 4.27
CA ALA A 46 21.83 7.54 3.36
C ALA A 46 21.97 7.14 1.89
N THR A 47 23.11 6.55 1.48
CA THR A 47 23.25 6.04 0.11
C THR A 47 22.38 4.81 -0.13
N GLU A 48 22.20 3.96 0.88
CA GLU A 48 21.29 2.82 0.82
C GLU A 48 19.82 3.26 0.70
N SER A 49 19.39 4.29 1.45
CA SER A 49 18.02 4.80 1.37
C SER A 49 17.72 5.43 0.01
N VAL A 50 18.65 6.21 -0.55
CA VAL A 50 18.54 6.75 -1.92
C VAL A 50 18.46 5.61 -2.94
N SER A 51 19.28 4.57 -2.80
CA SER A 51 19.27 3.42 -3.70
C SER A 51 17.92 2.67 -3.66
N LYS A 52 17.34 2.49 -2.47
CA LYS A 52 16.01 1.89 -2.30
C LYS A 52 14.92 2.75 -2.94
N ALA A 53 14.97 4.06 -2.76
CA ALA A 53 14.02 4.99 -3.37
C ALA A 53 14.09 4.94 -4.90
N VAL A 54 15.30 4.95 -5.48
CA VAL A 54 15.50 4.84 -6.93
C VAL A 54 14.95 3.53 -7.47
N ALA A 55 15.21 2.41 -6.79
CA ALA A 55 14.67 1.11 -7.17
C ALA A 55 13.13 1.11 -7.13
N GLN A 56 12.54 1.68 -6.09
CA GLN A 56 11.08 1.77 -5.96
C GLN A 56 10.45 2.60 -7.07
N TYR A 57 10.91 3.83 -7.31
CA TYR A 57 10.34 4.68 -8.36
C TYR A 57 10.54 4.08 -9.77
N THR A 58 11.60 3.30 -9.98
CA THR A 58 11.81 2.57 -11.24
C THR A 58 10.72 1.52 -11.46
N LEU A 59 10.36 0.76 -10.42
CA LEU A 59 9.27 -0.22 -10.48
C LEU A 59 7.91 0.46 -10.62
N ASP A 60 7.66 1.52 -9.86
CA ASP A 60 6.40 2.24 -9.92
C ASP A 60 6.19 2.89 -11.30
N ALA A 61 7.24 3.45 -11.90
CA ALA A 61 7.19 4.03 -13.24
C ALA A 61 6.76 3.01 -14.30
N ARG A 62 7.22 1.77 -14.17
CA ARG A 62 6.82 0.68 -15.07
C ARG A 62 5.35 0.33 -14.88
N LEU A 63 4.89 0.19 -13.63
CA LEU A 63 3.49 -0.08 -13.34
C LEU A 63 2.58 1.03 -13.87
N HIS A 64 2.98 2.29 -13.65
CA HIS A 64 2.27 3.45 -14.14
C HIS A 64 2.18 3.48 -15.67
N ALA A 65 3.27 3.17 -16.38
CA ALA A 65 3.27 3.13 -17.85
C ALA A 65 2.27 2.08 -18.40
N VAL A 66 2.23 0.88 -17.80
CA VAL A 66 1.27 -0.17 -18.21
C VAL A 66 -0.16 0.23 -17.88
N PHE A 67 -0.39 0.88 -16.73
CA PHE A 67 -1.70 1.38 -16.32
C PHE A 67 -2.24 2.43 -17.30
N GLU A 68 -1.44 3.45 -17.60
CA GLU A 68 -1.80 4.52 -18.54
C GLU A 68 -2.08 3.97 -19.94
N GLN A 69 -1.25 3.02 -20.42
CA GLN A 69 -1.46 2.36 -21.69
C GLN A 69 -2.76 1.54 -21.74
N SER A 70 -3.14 0.93 -20.61
CA SER A 70 -4.39 0.18 -20.48
C SER A 70 -5.59 1.13 -20.63
N GLY A 71 -5.56 2.27 -19.91
CA GLY A 71 -6.56 3.32 -20.04
C GLY A 71 -6.68 3.88 -21.46
N ALA A 72 -5.54 4.21 -22.09
CA ALA A 72 -5.51 4.74 -23.46
C ALA A 72 -6.03 3.75 -24.52
N SER A 73 -5.87 2.44 -24.29
CA SER A 73 -6.39 1.39 -25.18
C SER A 73 -7.81 0.93 -24.85
N GLY A 74 -8.43 1.46 -23.78
CA GLY A 74 -9.73 1.02 -23.28
C GLY A 74 -9.72 -0.40 -22.70
N ARG A 75 -8.54 -0.98 -22.46
CA ARG A 75 -8.39 -2.30 -21.84
C ARG A 75 -8.32 -2.17 -20.32
N SER A 76 -8.79 -3.19 -19.62
CA SER A 76 -8.58 -3.28 -18.18
C SER A 76 -7.10 -3.46 -17.85
N PHE A 77 -6.64 -2.81 -16.79
CA PHE A 77 -5.29 -3.02 -16.25
C PHE A 77 -5.19 -4.35 -15.48
N ASP A 78 -4.26 -5.22 -15.87
CA ASP A 78 -3.97 -6.50 -15.19
C ASP A 78 -2.62 -6.42 -14.44
N TYR A 79 -2.68 -6.22 -13.13
CA TYR A 79 -1.49 -6.12 -12.28
C TYR A 79 -0.63 -7.40 -12.28
N SER A 80 -1.25 -8.57 -12.46
CA SER A 80 -0.54 -9.85 -12.40
C SER A 80 0.48 -10.02 -13.53
N GLN A 81 0.22 -9.43 -14.69
CA GLN A 81 1.15 -9.43 -15.83
C GLN A 81 2.40 -8.61 -15.54
N SER A 82 2.25 -7.51 -14.80
CA SER A 82 3.37 -6.68 -14.37
C SER A 82 4.31 -7.39 -13.40
N LEU A 83 3.88 -8.46 -12.73
CA LEU A 83 4.73 -9.30 -11.87
C LEU A 83 5.47 -10.41 -12.63
N ARG A 84 4.90 -10.87 -13.76
CA ARG A 84 5.46 -11.98 -14.56
C ARG A 84 6.50 -11.53 -15.58
N ALA A 85 6.45 -10.27 -16.01
CA ALA A 85 7.40 -9.76 -16.99
C ALA A 85 8.83 -9.75 -16.39
N PRO A 86 9.83 -10.33 -17.07
CA PRO A 86 11.22 -10.21 -16.66
C PRO A 86 11.58 -8.73 -16.49
N PRO A 87 12.48 -8.36 -15.56
CA PRO A 87 12.82 -6.97 -15.30
C PRO A 87 13.52 -6.36 -16.51
N THR A 88 12.74 -5.89 -17.49
CA THR A 88 13.23 -4.93 -18.46
C THR A 88 13.39 -3.61 -17.71
N PRO A 89 14.59 -3.02 -17.70
CA PRO A 89 14.79 -1.74 -17.03
C PRO A 89 13.85 -0.70 -17.65
N SER A 90 13.15 0.06 -16.80
CA SER A 90 12.34 1.18 -17.24
C SER A 90 13.24 2.17 -17.96
N SER A 91 12.77 2.73 -19.09
CA SER A 91 13.55 3.77 -19.74
C SER A 91 13.59 5.03 -18.87
N GLU A 92 14.67 5.81 -18.95
CA GLU A 92 14.77 7.09 -18.24
C GLU A 92 13.58 8.01 -18.54
N GLN A 93 13.05 7.92 -19.77
CA GLN A 93 11.84 8.65 -20.19
C GLN A 93 10.59 8.20 -19.40
N GLN A 94 10.42 6.90 -19.16
CA GLN A 94 9.30 6.39 -18.34
C GLN A 94 9.41 6.87 -16.89
N ILE A 95 10.63 6.86 -16.33
CA ILE A 95 10.90 7.33 -14.97
C ILE A 95 10.61 8.83 -14.86
N ALA A 96 11.11 9.64 -15.81
CA ALA A 96 10.88 11.07 -15.84
C ALA A 96 9.40 11.42 -16.01
N ALA A 97 8.69 10.71 -16.89
CA ALA A 97 7.25 10.88 -17.09
C ALA A 97 6.47 10.57 -15.81
N TYR A 98 6.79 9.46 -15.14
CA TYR A 98 6.19 9.07 -13.87
C TYR A 98 6.41 10.12 -12.77
N LEU A 99 7.65 10.59 -12.58
CA LEU A 99 7.96 11.60 -11.57
C LEU A 99 7.25 12.92 -11.85
N SER A 100 7.19 13.35 -13.12
CA SER A 100 6.44 14.55 -13.51
C SER A 100 4.95 14.40 -13.19
N ARG A 101 4.36 13.23 -13.49
CA ARG A 101 2.94 12.93 -13.21
C ARG A 101 2.64 12.92 -11.71
N ILE A 102 3.50 12.36 -10.88
CA ILE A 102 3.27 12.34 -9.43
C ILE A 102 3.45 13.72 -8.81
N GLN A 103 4.45 14.48 -9.23
CA GLN A 103 4.71 15.81 -8.68
C GLN A 103 3.67 16.84 -9.14
N ARG A 104 3.09 16.67 -10.34
CA ARG A 104 2.20 17.63 -10.99
C ARG A 104 1.03 16.95 -11.70
N GLY A 105 0.37 16.03 -11.01
CA GLY A 105 -0.70 15.21 -11.60
C GLY A 105 -2.02 15.95 -11.86
N GLY A 106 -2.21 17.13 -11.25
CA GLY A 106 -3.40 17.97 -11.46
C GLY A 106 -4.71 17.40 -10.88
N HIS A 107 -4.65 16.25 -10.19
CA HIS A 107 -5.81 15.59 -9.60
C HIS A 107 -5.64 15.44 -8.08
N ILE A 108 -6.75 15.51 -7.36
CA ILE A 108 -6.81 15.28 -5.92
C ILE A 108 -7.84 14.17 -5.61
N GLN A 109 -7.74 13.59 -4.42
CA GLN A 109 -8.78 12.69 -3.93
C GLN A 109 -10.03 13.51 -3.52
N PRO A 110 -11.25 13.03 -3.80
CA PRO A 110 -12.47 13.84 -3.67
C PRO A 110 -12.98 13.98 -2.23
N PHE A 111 -12.33 13.38 -1.23
CA PHE A 111 -12.77 13.44 0.17
C PHE A 111 -12.59 14.82 0.82
N GLY A 112 -11.79 15.69 0.20
CA GLY A 112 -11.54 17.06 0.64
C GLY A 112 -11.28 17.96 -0.55
N CYS A 113 -11.01 19.24 -0.29
CA CYS A 113 -10.64 20.21 -1.32
C CYS A 113 -9.23 20.77 -1.08
N THR A 114 -8.60 21.29 -2.13
CA THR A 114 -7.26 21.89 -2.07
C THR A 114 -7.31 23.33 -2.54
N LEU A 115 -6.70 24.24 -1.77
CA LEU A 115 -6.54 25.65 -2.11
C LEU A 115 -5.05 25.98 -2.15
N ALA A 116 -4.60 26.60 -3.23
CA ALA A 116 -3.26 27.18 -3.33
C ALA A 116 -3.38 28.68 -3.12
N VAL A 117 -2.75 29.20 -2.06
CA VAL A 117 -2.81 30.62 -1.67
C VAL A 117 -1.44 31.27 -1.89
N ALA A 118 -1.44 32.53 -2.29
CA ALA A 118 -0.22 33.31 -2.45
C ALA A 118 0.55 33.39 -1.13
N ASP A 119 1.86 33.16 -1.20
CA ASP A 119 2.78 33.29 -0.06
C ASP A 119 3.17 34.76 0.15
N ASP A 120 2.15 35.60 0.32
CA ASP A 120 2.26 37.00 0.67
C ASP A 120 1.11 37.39 1.63
N SER A 121 1.16 38.60 2.17
CA SER A 121 0.12 39.08 3.11
C SER A 121 -1.25 39.30 2.47
N SER A 122 -1.40 39.08 1.16
CA SER A 122 -2.68 39.30 0.48
C SER A 122 -3.63 38.12 0.59
N PHE A 123 -3.12 36.92 0.90
CA PHE A 123 -3.89 35.68 0.95
C PHE A 123 -4.72 35.43 -0.32
N ARG A 124 -4.28 35.93 -1.48
CA ARG A 124 -4.99 35.71 -2.75
C ARG A 124 -4.95 34.24 -3.15
N LEU A 125 -6.07 33.75 -3.63
CA LEU A 125 -6.17 32.40 -4.18
C LEU A 125 -5.48 32.34 -5.55
N LEU A 126 -4.54 31.40 -5.71
CA LEU A 126 -3.83 31.13 -6.95
C LEU A 126 -4.48 30.01 -7.76
N ALA A 127 -4.98 28.99 -7.06
CA ALA A 127 -5.72 27.87 -7.64
C ALA A 127 -6.60 27.21 -6.58
N PHE A 128 -7.63 26.51 -7.01
CA PHE A 128 -8.49 25.70 -6.17
C PHE A 128 -8.94 24.44 -6.91
N SER A 129 -9.28 23.38 -6.18
CA SER A 129 -9.85 22.18 -6.77
C SER A 129 -11.30 22.41 -7.19
N GLU A 130 -11.75 21.73 -8.23
CA GLU A 130 -13.10 21.88 -8.79
C GLU A 130 -14.21 21.72 -7.73
N ASN A 131 -14.03 20.79 -6.78
CA ASN A 131 -14.98 20.51 -5.71
C ASN A 131 -14.96 21.52 -4.54
N SER A 132 -14.09 22.53 -4.56
CA SER A 132 -13.96 23.50 -3.45
C SER A 132 -15.25 24.27 -3.14
N PRO A 133 -16.00 24.83 -4.11
CA PRO A 133 -17.20 25.59 -3.80
C PRO A 133 -18.29 24.77 -3.12
N ASP A 134 -18.43 23.51 -3.51
CA ASP A 134 -19.44 22.60 -2.97
C ASP A 134 -19.04 22.11 -1.56
N LEU A 135 -17.79 21.71 -1.36
CA LEU A 135 -17.30 21.26 -0.04
C LEU A 135 -17.20 22.36 1.01
N LEU A 136 -17.15 23.63 0.58
CA LEU A 136 -17.09 24.79 1.46
C LEU A 136 -18.43 25.53 1.58
N ASP A 137 -19.52 24.96 1.02
CA ASP A 137 -20.87 25.57 1.00
C ASP A 137 -20.87 27.02 0.45
N LEU A 138 -20.00 27.29 -0.54
CA LEU A 138 -19.88 28.61 -1.20
C LEU A 138 -20.78 28.73 -2.43
N SER A 139 -21.45 27.65 -2.83
CA SER A 139 -22.32 27.66 -3.99
C SER A 139 -23.57 28.53 -3.71
N PRO A 140 -23.93 29.48 -4.61
CA PRO A 140 -24.99 30.46 -4.36
C PRO A 140 -26.40 29.85 -4.20
N HIS A 141 -26.56 28.55 -4.50
CA HIS A 141 -27.81 27.82 -4.41
C HIS A 141 -28.07 27.19 -3.03
N HIS A 142 -27.14 27.30 -2.08
CA HIS A 142 -27.26 26.80 -0.71
C HIS A 142 -27.59 27.89 0.34
N SER A 143 -27.95 29.10 -0.09
CA SER A 143 -28.50 30.09 0.84
C SER A 143 -29.91 29.67 1.25
N VAL A 144 -30.06 29.25 2.51
CA VAL A 144 -31.37 29.03 3.13
C VAL A 144 -32.23 30.29 2.99
N PRO A 145 -33.52 30.19 2.62
CA PRO A 145 -34.38 31.35 2.49
C PRO A 145 -34.40 32.15 3.80
N SER A 146 -34.01 33.43 3.73
CA SER A 146 -34.24 34.35 4.84
C SER A 146 -35.74 34.60 4.95
N LEU A 147 -36.32 34.27 6.11
CA LEU A 147 -37.68 34.66 6.45
C LEU A 147 -37.66 36.16 6.79
N ASP A 148 -38.19 36.97 5.89
CA ASP A 148 -38.69 38.31 6.21
C ASP A 148 -39.98 38.21 7.06
#